data_AF-A0AAN1QQG0-F1
#
_entry.id   AF-A0AAN1QQG0-F1
#
_cell.length_a   1.000
_cell.length_b   1.000
_cell.length_c   1.000
_cell.angle_alpha   90.00
_cell.angle_beta   90.00
_cell.angle_gamma   90.00
#
_symmetry.space_group_name_H-M   'P 1'
#
loop_
_entity.id
_entity.type
_entity.pdbx_description
1 polymer ?
#
loop_
_entity_poly.entity_id
_entity_poly.type
_entity_poly.pdbx_seq_one_letter_code
_entity_poly.pdbx_strand_id
1 'polypeptide(L)'
;MASKSTALPQFVIDRAAELAKRHGIDQQVFLEFAQFARRKKPPEPSLPELKAAVCKAFNCSNITQLKQQEAFKVAIEGRDYNLRTKAPWLELYREWVGVPTNERNETGPTCINGIDVLKNFRPWIVFGLDPKKATAKDIKEAFRKLAKEHHPDTGGNPEVFSKLQQMRDSILLGR
;
A
#
# COMPACT_ATOMS: atom_id res chain seq x y z
N MET A 1 -26.13 3.04 17.84
CA MET A 1 -25.25 3.05 16.65
C MET A 1 -25.95 2.23 15.57
N ALA A 2 -26.40 2.85 14.48
CA ALA A 2 -27.14 2.14 13.43
C ALA A 2 -26.17 1.29 12.60
N SER A 3 -26.30 -0.04 12.71
CA SER A 3 -25.63 -0.97 11.81
C SER A 3 -26.16 -0.73 10.39
N LYS A 4 -25.32 -0.18 9.50
CA LYS A 4 -25.73 0.06 8.11
C LYS A 4 -25.91 -1.30 7.42
N SER A 5 -27.11 -1.52 6.86
CA SER A 5 -27.46 -2.74 6.15
C SER A 5 -26.43 -3.07 5.06
N THR A 6 -25.94 -4.30 5.09
CA THR A 6 -25.04 -4.90 4.10
C THR A 6 -25.76 -5.24 2.78
N ALA A 7 -27.10 -5.22 2.75
CA ALA A 7 -27.89 -5.55 1.57
C ALA A 7 -27.75 -4.49 0.46
N LEU A 8 -27.70 -4.93 -0.80
CA LEU A 8 -27.74 -4.05 -1.98
C LEU A 8 -29.11 -3.36 -2.08
N PRO A 9 -29.17 -2.09 -2.51
CA PRO A 9 -30.45 -1.44 -2.81
C PRO A 9 -31.22 -2.19 -3.90
N GLN A 10 -32.56 -2.23 -3.81
CA GLN A 10 -33.40 -2.98 -4.75
C GLN A 10 -33.16 -2.58 -6.22
N PHE A 11 -33.02 -1.30 -6.52
CA PHE A 11 -32.74 -0.83 -7.88
C PHE A 11 -31.44 -1.39 -8.48
N VAL A 12 -30.45 -1.73 -7.64
CA VAL A 12 -29.20 -2.37 -8.08
C VAL A 12 -29.45 -3.84 -8.42
N ILE A 13 -30.27 -4.52 -7.62
CA ILE A 13 -30.67 -5.91 -7.85
C ILE A 13 -31.47 -6.02 -9.15
N ASP A 14 -32.43 -5.12 -9.36
CA ASP A 14 -33.25 -5.06 -10.57
C ASP A 14 -32.39 -4.81 -11.82
N ARG A 15 -31.43 -3.87 -11.72
CA ARG A 15 -30.49 -3.60 -12.81
C ARG A 15 -29.57 -4.78 -13.10
N ALA A 16 -29.12 -5.49 -12.07
CA ALA A 16 -28.33 -6.72 -12.24
C ALA A 16 -29.12 -7.80 -12.98
N ALA A 17 -30.41 -7.99 -12.66
CA ALA A 17 -31.28 -8.94 -13.34
C ALA A 17 -31.50 -8.57 -14.82
N GLU A 18 -31.71 -7.29 -15.13
CA GLU A 18 -31.83 -6.80 -16.50
C GLU A 18 -30.56 -7.09 -17.32
N LEU A 19 -29.39 -6.79 -16.76
CA LEU A 19 -28.09 -7.02 -17.42
C LEU A 19 -27.81 -8.52 -17.60
N ALA A 20 -28.12 -9.34 -16.60
CA ALA A 20 -28.00 -10.79 -16.67
C ALA A 20 -28.78 -11.35 -17.86
N LYS A 21 -30.05 -10.94 -18.00
CA LYS A 21 -30.91 -11.36 -19.11
C LYS A 21 -30.38 -10.84 -20.45
N ARG A 22 -29.94 -9.58 -20.53
CA ARG A 22 -29.45 -8.96 -21.78
C ARG A 22 -28.18 -9.63 -22.30
N HIS A 23 -27.28 -10.01 -21.40
CA HIS A 23 -25.94 -10.49 -21.77
C HIS A 23 -25.76 -12.01 -21.62
N GLY A 24 -26.77 -12.74 -21.13
CA GLY A 24 -26.67 -14.18 -20.88
C GLY A 24 -25.64 -14.53 -19.80
N ILE A 25 -25.37 -13.61 -18.88
CA ILE A 25 -24.43 -13.77 -17.76
C ILE A 25 -25.24 -14.00 -16.49
N ASP A 26 -24.75 -14.85 -15.60
CA ASP A 26 -25.38 -15.07 -14.29
C ASP A 26 -25.54 -13.74 -13.52
N GLN A 27 -26.75 -13.48 -13.02
CA GLN A 27 -27.06 -12.32 -12.19
C GLN A 27 -26.12 -12.20 -11.00
N GLN A 28 -25.69 -13.32 -10.42
CA GLN A 28 -24.81 -13.35 -9.27
C GLN A 28 -23.47 -12.64 -9.55
N VAL A 29 -22.95 -12.71 -10.79
CA VAL A 29 -21.73 -12.01 -11.20
C VAL A 29 -21.87 -10.49 -11.03
N PHE A 30 -23.01 -9.93 -11.44
CA PHE A 30 -23.27 -8.49 -11.30
C PHE A 30 -23.50 -8.08 -9.84
N LEU A 31 -24.15 -8.94 -9.04
CA LEU A 31 -24.37 -8.68 -7.61
C LEU A 31 -23.05 -8.70 -6.83
N GLU A 32 -22.17 -9.65 -7.12
CA GLU A 32 -20.82 -9.71 -6.53
C GLU A 32 -19.99 -8.48 -6.88
N PHE A 33 -20.02 -8.06 -8.15
CA PHE A 33 -19.38 -6.83 -8.57
C PHE A 33 -19.95 -5.59 -7.87
N ALA A 34 -21.27 -5.49 -7.74
CA ALA A 34 -21.92 -4.37 -7.04
C ALA A 34 -21.58 -4.35 -5.55
N GLN A 35 -21.51 -5.51 -4.90
CA GLN A 35 -21.05 -5.63 -3.50
C GLN A 35 -19.57 -5.22 -3.37
N PHE A 36 -18.73 -5.65 -4.31
CA PHE A 36 -17.32 -5.26 -4.37
C PHE A 36 -17.17 -3.74 -4.51
N ALA A 37 -17.92 -3.11 -5.43
CA ALA A 37 -17.87 -1.67 -5.67
C ALA A 37 -18.34 -0.84 -4.46
N ARG A 38 -19.15 -1.41 -3.56
CA ARG A 38 -19.57 -0.75 -2.31
C ARG A 38 -18.53 -0.84 -1.20
N ARG A 39 -17.48 -1.64 -1.34
CA ARG A 39 -16.42 -1.73 -0.34
C ARG A 39 -15.78 -0.35 -0.19
N LYS A 40 -15.82 0.17 1.03
CA LYS A 40 -15.13 1.41 1.34
C LYS A 40 -13.64 1.13 1.44
N LYS A 41 -12.83 2.09 1.00
CA LYS A 41 -11.40 2.14 1.33
C LYS A 41 -11.28 1.92 2.85
N PRO A 42 -10.43 0.98 3.32
CA PRO A 42 -10.22 0.82 4.75
C PRO A 42 -9.91 2.18 5.39
N PRO A 43 -10.37 2.44 6.62
CA PRO A 43 -9.99 3.65 7.31
C PRO A 43 -8.48 3.67 7.54
N GLU A 44 -7.90 4.87 7.54
CA GLU A 44 -6.51 5.03 7.93
C GLU A 44 -6.34 4.65 9.41
N PRO A 45 -5.27 3.89 9.79
CA PRO A 45 -5.04 3.49 11.16
C PRO A 45 -5.05 4.70 12.12
N SER A 46 -5.67 4.56 13.27
CA SER A 46 -5.69 5.58 14.32
C SER A 46 -4.31 5.77 14.97
N LEU A 47 -4.11 6.90 15.66
CA LEU A 47 -2.85 7.16 16.38
C LEU A 47 -2.48 6.05 17.40
N PRO A 48 -3.42 5.50 18.21
CA PRO A 48 -3.13 4.37 19.07
C PRO A 48 -2.71 3.11 18.32
N GLU A 49 -3.36 2.79 17.19
CA GLU A 49 -3.02 1.62 16.37
C GLU A 49 -1.62 1.76 15.75
N LEU A 50 -1.27 2.94 15.24
CA LEU A 50 0.07 3.22 14.70
C LEU A 50 1.13 3.05 15.79
N LYS A 51 0.91 3.66 16.96
CA LYS A 51 1.81 3.55 18.13
C LYS A 51 2.01 2.10 18.55
N ALA A 52 0.93 1.34 18.69
CA ALA A 52 0.99 -0.06 19.09
C ALA A 52 1.74 -0.92 18.06
N ALA A 53 1.50 -0.70 16.76
CA ALA A 53 2.16 -1.45 15.70
C ALA A 53 3.66 -1.15 15.61
N VAL A 54 4.06 0.13 15.72
CA VAL A 54 5.47 0.51 15.75
C VAL A 54 6.15 -0.03 17.01
N CYS A 55 5.54 0.10 18.20
CA CYS A 55 6.07 -0.53 19.41
C CYS A 55 6.34 -2.02 19.22
N LYS A 56 5.38 -2.75 18.65
CA LYS A 56 5.51 -4.18 18.36
C LYS A 56 6.67 -4.48 17.39
N ALA A 57 6.86 -3.66 16.35
CA ALA A 57 7.97 -3.83 15.40
C ALA A 57 9.36 -3.69 16.06
N PHE A 58 9.44 -2.91 17.14
CA PHE A 58 10.65 -2.76 17.96
C PHE A 58 10.66 -3.67 19.20
N ASN A 59 9.81 -4.71 19.24
CA ASN A 59 9.68 -5.64 20.38
C ASN A 59 9.39 -4.94 21.72
N CYS A 60 8.66 -3.83 21.70
CA CYS A 60 8.27 -3.04 22.87
C CYS A 60 6.78 -3.17 23.15
N SER A 61 6.41 -3.19 24.44
CA SER A 61 5.01 -3.27 24.87
C SER A 61 4.33 -1.89 24.95
N ASN A 62 5.10 -0.81 25.07
CA ASN A 62 4.59 0.55 25.18
C ASN A 62 5.59 1.60 24.68
N ILE A 63 5.12 2.83 24.57
CA ILE A 63 5.88 3.97 24.03
C ILE A 63 7.05 4.37 24.92
N THR A 64 6.94 4.17 26.24
CA THR A 64 8.03 4.48 27.18
C THR A 64 9.23 3.58 26.91
N GLN A 65 8.99 2.27 26.74
CA GLN A 65 10.03 1.31 26.36
C GLN A 65 10.59 1.61 24.97
N LEU A 66 9.72 1.92 23.99
CA LEU A 66 10.15 2.27 22.64
C LEU A 66 11.15 3.43 22.62
N LYS A 67 10.88 4.50 23.39
CA LYS A 67 11.76 5.67 23.47
C LYS A 67 13.12 5.39 24.12
N GLN A 68 13.24 4.29 24.87
CA GLN A 68 14.50 3.86 25.47
C GLN A 68 15.34 3.01 24.50
N GLN A 69 14.74 2.47 23.43
CA GLN A 69 15.46 1.67 22.44
C GLN A 69 16.45 2.53 21.64
N GLU A 70 17.72 2.15 21.65
CA GLU A 70 18.76 2.82 20.84
C GLU A 70 18.43 2.78 19.35
N ALA A 71 17.93 1.64 18.84
CA ALA A 71 17.50 1.52 17.44
C ALA A 71 16.40 2.52 17.08
N PHE A 72 15.46 2.79 18.01
CA PHE A 72 14.40 3.76 17.77
C PHE A 72 14.93 5.20 17.83
N LYS A 73 15.85 5.50 18.75
CA LYS A 73 16.52 6.82 18.82
C LYS A 73 17.25 7.13 17.52
N VAL A 74 18.03 6.18 17.00
CA VAL A 74 18.70 6.29 15.70
C VAL A 74 17.70 6.44 14.57
N ALA A 75 16.59 5.69 14.59
CA ALA A 75 15.56 5.77 13.55
C ALA A 75 14.90 7.17 13.46
N ILE A 76 14.83 7.92 14.56
CA ILE A 76 14.25 9.27 14.59
C ILE A 76 15.31 10.38 14.66
N GLU A 77 16.59 10.03 14.70
CA GLU A 77 17.69 10.98 14.85
C GLU A 77 17.75 11.93 13.65
N GLY A 78 17.96 13.22 13.92
CA GLY A 78 18.00 14.26 12.89
C GLY A 78 16.65 14.58 12.22
N ARG A 79 15.54 13.96 12.64
CA ARG A 79 14.20 14.23 12.10
C ARG A 79 13.42 15.17 13.03
N ASP A 80 12.76 16.18 12.46
CA ASP A 80 11.88 17.09 13.20
C ASP A 80 10.49 16.46 13.43
N TYR A 81 10.46 15.43 14.29
CA TYR A 81 9.25 14.66 14.57
C TYR A 81 8.50 15.16 15.80
N ASN A 82 7.31 15.71 15.58
CA ASN A 82 6.33 15.90 16.66
C ASN A 82 5.56 14.59 16.92
N LEU A 83 6.10 13.72 17.78
CA LEU A 83 5.52 12.41 18.13
C LEU A 83 4.17 12.47 18.88
N ARG A 84 3.56 13.65 19.05
CA ARG A 84 2.18 13.83 19.54
C ARG A 84 1.16 13.73 18.41
N THR A 85 1.56 13.99 17.17
CA THR A 85 0.68 14.03 16.00
C THR A 85 0.74 12.72 15.20
N LYS A 86 -0.21 12.51 14.29
CA LYS A 86 -0.33 11.27 13.52
C LYS A 86 0.74 11.08 12.44
N ALA A 87 1.15 12.17 11.79
CA ALA A 87 1.99 12.11 10.59
C ALA A 87 3.34 11.40 10.81
N PRO A 88 4.12 11.70 11.86
CA PRO A 88 5.38 10.98 12.12
C PRO A 88 5.17 9.48 12.37
N TRP A 89 4.06 9.10 13.01
CA TRP A 89 3.76 7.69 13.24
C TRP A 89 3.35 6.94 11.98
N LEU A 90 2.75 7.62 10.99
CA LEU A 90 2.50 7.02 9.68
C LEU A 90 3.82 6.76 8.95
N GLU A 91 4.76 7.71 8.97
CA GLU A 91 6.09 7.52 8.38
C GLU A 91 6.83 6.34 9.04
N LEU A 92 6.88 6.31 10.38
CA LEU A 92 7.49 5.22 11.13
C LEU A 92 6.80 3.88 10.85
N TYR A 93 5.47 3.86 10.70
CA TYR A 93 4.74 2.65 10.32
C TYR A 93 5.15 2.16 8.93
N ARG A 94 5.23 3.07 7.94
CA ARG A 94 5.67 2.73 6.57
C ARG A 94 7.11 2.28 6.52
N GLU A 95 7.95 2.73 7.45
CA GLU A 95 9.35 2.31 7.50
C GLU A 95 9.51 0.95 8.18
N TRP A 96 8.90 0.77 9.36
CA TRP A 96 9.20 -0.36 10.26
C TRP A 96 8.14 -1.46 10.32
N VAL A 97 6.89 -1.16 9.94
CA VAL A 97 5.79 -2.11 10.05
C VAL A 97 5.38 -2.65 8.68
N GLY A 98 5.03 -1.78 7.74
CA GLY A 98 4.31 -2.22 6.55
C GLY A 98 3.60 -1.08 5.82
N VAL A 99 2.90 -1.44 4.74
CA VAL A 99 1.99 -0.52 4.06
C VAL A 99 0.66 -0.53 4.83
N PRO A 100 0.16 0.63 5.32
CA PRO A 100 -1.16 0.74 5.92
C PRO A 100 -2.23 0.12 5.03
N THR A 101 -3.23 -0.55 5.59
CA THR A 101 -4.24 -1.29 4.81
C THR A 101 -5.04 -0.39 3.88
N ASN A 102 -5.27 0.86 4.27
CA ASN A 102 -5.87 1.88 3.43
C ASN A 102 -4.96 2.31 2.27
N GLU A 103 -3.65 2.16 2.37
CA GLU A 103 -2.69 2.52 1.31
C GLU A 103 -2.36 1.35 0.37
N ARG A 104 -3.08 0.22 0.49
CA ARG A 104 -2.92 -0.93 -0.40
C ARG A 104 -3.92 -0.86 -1.54
N ASN A 105 -3.48 -1.30 -2.71
CA ASN A 105 -4.26 -1.24 -3.95
C ASN A 105 -4.61 0.20 -4.35
N GLU A 106 -3.72 1.15 -4.05
CA GLU A 106 -3.87 2.51 -4.55
C GLU A 106 -3.69 2.56 -6.07
N THR A 107 -4.45 3.44 -6.70
CA THR A 107 -4.41 3.71 -8.13
C THR A 107 -4.11 5.19 -8.32
N GLY A 108 -3.29 5.53 -9.30
CA GLY A 108 -2.91 6.91 -9.55
C GLY A 108 -1.59 7.00 -10.33
N PRO A 109 -1.17 8.22 -10.69
CA PRO A 109 0.00 8.44 -11.55
C PRO A 109 1.33 8.00 -10.90
N THR A 110 1.36 7.88 -9.57
CA THR A 110 2.53 7.44 -8.80
C THR A 110 2.37 6.02 -8.24
N CYS A 111 1.27 5.34 -8.57
CA CYS A 111 0.95 4.04 -8.02
C CYS A 111 1.37 2.93 -8.98
N ILE A 112 2.16 1.98 -8.48
CA ILE A 112 2.60 0.80 -9.23
C ILE A 112 2.28 -0.43 -8.39
N ASN A 113 1.59 -1.41 -8.98
CA ASN A 113 1.14 -2.63 -8.30
C ASN A 113 0.41 -2.35 -6.97
N GLY A 114 -0.43 -1.32 -6.96
CA GLY A 114 -1.25 -0.96 -5.81
C GLY A 114 -0.53 -0.17 -4.73
N ILE A 115 0.70 0.30 -4.97
CA ILE A 115 1.52 1.03 -4.02
C ILE A 115 1.93 2.38 -4.60
N ASP A 116 1.63 3.47 -3.88
CA ASP A 116 2.21 4.79 -4.17
C ASP A 116 3.70 4.79 -3.82
N VAL A 117 4.56 4.79 -4.84
CA VAL A 117 6.02 4.63 -4.69
C VAL A 117 6.70 5.85 -4.08
N LEU A 118 6.02 7.01 -4.07
CA LEU A 118 6.52 8.22 -3.42
C LEU A 118 6.28 8.19 -1.90
N LYS A 119 5.27 7.44 -1.45
CA LYS A 119 4.94 7.28 -0.02
C LYS A 119 5.55 6.02 0.60
N ASN A 120 5.61 4.93 -0.17
CA ASN A 120 5.92 3.60 0.34
C ASN A 120 7.09 2.98 -0.39
N PHE A 121 8.20 2.75 0.32
CA PHE A 121 9.36 2.05 -0.23
C PHE A 121 9.17 0.53 -0.12
N ARG A 122 8.59 -0.10 -1.15
CA ARG A 122 8.27 -1.54 -1.17
C ARG A 122 8.70 -2.23 -2.47
N PRO A 123 10.02 -2.39 -2.69
CA PRO A 123 10.57 -2.83 -3.97
C PRO A 123 10.01 -4.17 -4.45
N TRP A 124 9.87 -5.16 -3.57
CA TRP A 124 9.34 -6.49 -3.93
C TRP A 124 7.89 -6.44 -4.43
N ILE A 125 7.03 -5.64 -3.78
CA ILE A 125 5.62 -5.47 -4.18
C ILE A 125 5.56 -4.67 -5.48
N VAL A 126 6.31 -3.57 -5.55
CA VAL A 126 6.35 -2.68 -6.72
C VAL A 126 6.83 -3.43 -7.97
N PHE A 127 7.84 -4.29 -7.85
CA PHE A 127 8.30 -5.14 -8.97
C PHE A 127 7.45 -6.40 -9.20
N GLY A 128 6.51 -6.71 -8.30
CA GLY A 128 5.68 -7.92 -8.41
C GLY A 128 6.49 -9.21 -8.27
N LEU A 129 7.53 -9.20 -7.42
CA LEU A 129 8.49 -10.29 -7.27
C LEU A 129 8.42 -10.94 -5.89
N ASP A 130 8.64 -12.25 -5.83
CA ASP A 130 8.78 -12.99 -4.57
C ASP A 130 10.23 -12.87 -4.06
N PRO A 131 10.47 -12.28 -2.87
CA PRO A 131 11.82 -12.10 -2.33
C PRO A 131 12.57 -13.41 -2.11
N LYS A 132 11.88 -14.55 -1.97
CA LYS A 132 12.51 -15.86 -1.73
C LYS A 132 12.93 -16.56 -3.03
N LYS A 133 12.38 -16.16 -4.18
CA LYS A 133 12.56 -16.86 -5.46
C LYS A 133 13.22 -16.00 -6.53
N ALA A 134 12.97 -14.70 -6.51
CA ALA A 134 13.40 -13.80 -7.56
C ALA A 134 14.93 -13.72 -7.65
N THR A 135 15.44 -13.80 -8.87
CA THR A 135 16.85 -13.68 -9.21
C THR A 135 17.22 -12.24 -9.57
N ALA A 136 18.52 -11.95 -9.61
CA ALA A 136 19.02 -10.66 -10.10
C ALA A 136 18.58 -10.37 -11.56
N LYS A 137 18.37 -11.41 -12.37
CA LYS A 137 17.83 -11.27 -13.72
C LYS A 137 16.37 -10.83 -13.68
N ASP A 138 15.54 -11.49 -12.87
CA ASP A 138 14.11 -11.15 -12.71
C ASP A 138 13.94 -9.71 -12.23
N ILE A 139 14.78 -9.26 -11.28
CA ILE A 139 14.80 -7.88 -10.78
C ILE A 139 15.11 -6.90 -11.91
N LYS A 140 16.15 -7.16 -12.70
CA LYS A 140 16.54 -6.29 -13.83
C LYS A 140 15.46 -6.27 -14.92
N GLU A 141 14.80 -7.39 -15.18
CA GLU A 141 13.72 -7.48 -16.16
C GLU A 141 12.47 -6.73 -15.69
N ALA A 142 12.05 -6.92 -14.44
CA ALA A 142 10.93 -6.18 -13.84
C ALA A 142 11.19 -4.67 -13.85
N PHE A 143 12.40 -4.24 -13.46
CA PHE A 143 12.79 -2.84 -13.54
C PHE A 143 12.74 -2.31 -14.97
N ARG A 144 13.30 -3.03 -15.96
CA ARG A 144 13.28 -2.59 -17.37
C ARG A 144 11.85 -2.39 -17.90
N LYS A 145 10.93 -3.28 -17.53
CA LYS A 145 9.52 -3.19 -17.90
C LYS A 145 8.90 -1.91 -17.35
N LEU A 146 9.03 -1.66 -16.05
CA LEU A 146 8.49 -0.46 -15.41
C LEU A 146 9.21 0.81 -15.88
N ALA A 147 10.52 0.75 -16.12
CA ALA A 147 11.31 1.85 -16.63
C ALA A 147 10.80 2.32 -17.99
N LYS A 148 10.43 1.39 -18.88
CA LYS A 148 9.86 1.73 -20.20
C LYS A 148 8.50 2.42 -20.09
N GLU A 149 7.70 2.06 -19.09
CA GLU A 149 6.36 2.62 -18.87
C GLU A 149 6.42 3.99 -18.17
N HIS A 150 7.32 4.15 -17.21
CA HIS A 150 7.42 5.33 -16.35
C HIS A 150 8.62 6.24 -16.65
N HIS A 151 9.28 6.07 -17.81
CA HIS A 151 10.42 6.92 -18.17
C HIS A 151 9.98 8.38 -18.36
N PRO A 152 10.74 9.37 -17.86
CA PRO A 152 10.44 10.79 -18.08
C PRO A 152 10.30 11.16 -19.56
N ASP A 153 11.19 10.62 -20.41
CA ASP A 153 11.16 10.87 -21.86
C ASP A 153 9.91 10.36 -22.57
N THR A 154 9.15 9.43 -21.95
CA THR A 154 7.87 8.95 -22.46
C THR A 154 6.67 9.57 -21.74
N GLY A 155 6.89 10.66 -20.98
CA GLY A 155 5.85 11.36 -20.21
C GLY A 155 5.66 10.84 -18.78
N GLY A 156 6.55 9.98 -18.29
CA GLY A 156 6.54 9.49 -16.92
C GLY A 156 7.00 10.53 -15.89
N ASN A 157 6.76 10.25 -14.61
CA ASN A 157 7.17 11.14 -13.51
C ASN A 157 8.65 10.89 -13.14
N PRO A 158 9.55 11.90 -13.19
CA PRO A 158 10.96 11.77 -12.82
C PRO A 158 11.20 11.26 -11.40
N GLU A 159 10.37 11.65 -10.43
CA GLU A 159 10.48 11.20 -9.05
C GLU A 159 10.13 9.73 -8.91
N VAL A 160 9.07 9.28 -9.61
CA VAL A 160 8.68 7.87 -9.67
C VAL A 160 9.82 7.04 -10.28
N PHE A 161 10.40 7.50 -11.38
CA PHE A 161 11.52 6.82 -12.03
C PHE A 161 12.75 6.73 -11.11
N SER A 162 13.10 7.83 -10.44
CA SER A 162 14.17 7.85 -9.44
C SER A 162 13.91 6.86 -8.30
N LYS A 163 12.66 6.77 -7.81
CA LYS A 163 12.28 5.77 -6.79
C LYS A 163 12.41 4.34 -7.30
N LEU A 164 12.05 4.07 -8.56
CA LEU A 164 12.25 2.74 -9.16
C LEU A 164 13.73 2.36 -9.24
N GLN A 165 14.63 3.31 -9.54
CA GLN A 165 16.06 3.07 -9.53
C GLN A 165 16.56 2.74 -8.12
N GLN A 166 16.20 3.55 -7.12
CA GLN A 166 16.53 3.31 -5.71
C GLN A 166 16.04 1.94 -5.23
N MET A 167 14.79 1.58 -5.57
CA MET A 167 14.19 0.28 -5.26
C MET A 167 14.98 -0.87 -5.87
N ARG A 168 15.31 -0.82 -7.17
CA ARG A 168 16.12 -1.83 -7.86
C ARG A 168 17.46 -2.01 -7.16
N ASP A 169 18.16 -0.92 -6.87
CA ASP A 169 19.50 -0.96 -6.31
C ASP A 169 19.48 -1.55 -4.89
N SER A 170 18.49 -1.17 -4.07
CA SER A 170 18.33 -1.69 -2.70
C SER A 170 18.21 -3.22 -2.64
N ILE A 171 17.45 -3.83 -3.55
CA ILE A 171 17.23 -5.29 -3.55
C ILE A 171 18.32 -6.06 -4.29
N LEU A 172 19.13 -5.38 -5.12
CA LEU A 172 20.34 -5.97 -5.70
C LEU A 172 21.52 -5.94 -4.72
N LEU A 173 21.62 -4.89 -3.89
CA LEU A 173 22.66 -4.75 -2.87
C LEU A 173 22.39 -5.62 -1.63
N GLY A 174 21.13 -5.80 -1.25
CA GLY A 174 20.73 -6.58 -0.08
C GLY A 174 20.71 -8.10 -0.28
N ARG A 175 21.35 -8.60 -1.34
CA ARG A 175 21.40 -10.02 -1.71
C ARG A 175 22.82 -10.53 -1.62
#